data_AF-A0A1J3JE21-F1
#
_entry.id   AF-A0A1J3JE21-F1
#
_cell.length_a   1.000
_cell.length_b   1.000
_cell.length_c   1.000
_cell.angle_alpha   90.00
_cell.angle_beta   90.00
_cell.angle_gamma   90.00
#
_symmetry.space_group_name_H-M   'P 1'
#
loop_
_entity.id
_entity.type
_entity.pdbx_description
1 polymer ?
#
loop_
_entity_poly.entity_id
_entity_poly.type
_entity_poly.pdbx_seq_one_letter_code
_entity_poly.pdbx_strand_id
1 'polypeptide(L)'
;ATKVSPLNESHWSDPEYCEDFKLWYGYAKTLGEKEAWRIAAEMKLNLVVVIPSFSVGPTLSPKPTSTPLMFLNILKGVAGEYPNF
;
A
#
# COMPACT_ATOMS: atom_id res chain seq x y z
N ALA A 1 9.13 22.98 -11.52
CA ALA A 1 8.89 21.72 -10.81
C ALA A 1 8.51 22.05 -9.37
N THR A 2 7.28 21.75 -8.95
CA THR A 2 6.83 21.95 -7.57
C THR A 2 7.69 21.09 -6.65
N LYS A 3 8.24 21.67 -5.57
CA LYS A 3 9.13 20.99 -4.64
C LYS A 3 8.33 19.95 -3.86
N VAL A 4 8.31 18.71 -4.34
CA VAL A 4 7.68 17.59 -3.63
C VAL A 4 8.51 17.33 -2.37
N SER A 5 7.87 17.41 -1.20
CA SER A 5 8.49 17.01 0.06
C SER A 5 8.65 15.49 0.09
N PRO A 6 9.75 14.95 0.66
CA PRO A 6 9.85 13.52 0.92
C PRO A 6 8.66 13.02 1.73
N LEU A 7 8.09 11.88 1.32
CA LEU A 7 7.03 11.22 2.08
C LEU A 7 7.56 10.81 3.46
N ASN A 8 6.71 10.96 4.46
CA ASN A 8 6.94 10.57 5.84
C ASN A 8 5.60 10.16 6.48
N GLU A 9 5.63 9.73 7.74
CA GLU A 9 4.50 9.18 8.48
C GLU A 9 3.39 10.19 8.80
N SER A 10 3.61 11.50 8.61
CA SER A 10 2.54 12.50 8.75
C SER A 10 1.65 12.61 7.51
N HIS A 11 2.02 11.99 6.39
CA HIS A 11 1.24 12.02 5.17
C HIS A 11 0.15 10.95 5.19
N TRP A 12 -1.07 11.36 4.87
CA TRP A 12 -2.22 10.47 4.72
C TRP A 12 -2.75 10.52 3.29
N SER A 13 -3.16 9.37 2.78
CA SER A 13 -3.93 9.31 1.54
C SER A 13 -5.29 9.98 1.72
N ASP A 14 -5.70 10.71 0.69
CA ASP A 14 -7.04 11.31 0.60
C ASP A 14 -8.02 10.24 0.09
N PRO A 15 -9.02 9.82 0.89
CA PRO A 15 -10.01 8.83 0.46
C PRO A 15 -10.84 9.29 -0.74
N GLU A 16 -11.16 10.58 -0.84
CA GLU A 16 -11.96 11.11 -1.95
C GLU A 16 -11.18 10.99 -3.26
N TYR A 17 -9.90 11.36 -3.23
CA TYR A 17 -8.99 11.13 -4.36
C TYR A 17 -8.90 9.64 -4.74
N CYS A 18 -8.78 8.74 -3.76
CA CYS A 18 -8.75 7.32 -4.06
C CYS A 18 -10.06 6.81 -4.68
N GLU A 19 -11.21 7.36 -4.31
CA GLU A 19 -12.51 7.00 -4.88
C GLU A 19 -12.67 7.53 -6.31
N ASP A 20 -12.35 8.81 -6.54
CA ASP A 20 -12.44 9.48 -7.85
C ASP A 20 -11.62 8.76 -8.92
N PHE A 21 -10.42 8.30 -8.55
CA PHE A 21 -9.51 7.57 -9.44
C PHE A 21 -9.66 6.04 -9.33
N LYS A 22 -10.67 5.54 -8.61
CA LYS A 22 -10.95 4.09 -8.46
C LYS A 22 -9.77 3.28 -7.91
N LEU A 23 -8.94 3.90 -7.08
CA LEU A 23 -7.80 3.30 -6.38
C LEU A 23 -8.29 2.51 -5.15
N TRP A 24 -9.16 1.53 -5.38
CA TRP A 24 -9.91 0.83 -4.33
C TRP A 24 -9.03 0.14 -3.28
N TYR A 25 -7.86 -0.37 -3.68
CA TYR A 25 -6.91 -0.95 -2.73
C TYR A 25 -6.33 0.12 -1.79
N GLY A 26 -5.94 1.27 -2.33
CA GLY A 26 -5.45 2.42 -1.54
C GLY A 26 -6.55 2.97 -0.63
N TYR A 27 -7.77 3.11 -1.15
CA TYR A 27 -8.95 3.51 -0.40
C TYR A 27 -9.19 2.58 0.81
N ALA A 28 -9.28 1.27 0.56
CA ALA A 28 -9.55 0.28 1.60
C ALA A 28 -8.43 0.23 2.66
N LYS A 29 -7.16 0.34 2.26
CA LYS A 29 -6.03 0.39 3.20
C LYS A 29 -6.07 1.65 4.06
N THR A 30 -6.39 2.79 3.47
CA THR A 30 -6.50 4.07 4.17
C THR A 30 -7.60 4.05 5.23
N LEU A 31 -8.81 3.59 4.86
CA LEU A 31 -9.92 3.48 5.81
C LEU A 31 -9.64 2.46 6.91
N GLY A 32 -9.06 1.30 6.55
CA GLY A 32 -8.71 0.27 7.51
C GLY A 32 -7.70 0.76 8.56
N GLU A 33 -6.71 1.54 8.16
CA GLU A 33 -5.74 2.12 9.10
C GLU A 33 -6.39 3.19 10.01
N LYS A 34 -7.17 4.11 9.45
CA LYS A 34 -7.90 5.13 10.24
C LYS A 34 -8.79 4.49 11.30
N GLU A 35 -9.50 3.43 10.92
CA GLU A 35 -10.37 2.70 11.83
C GLU A 35 -9.59 1.94 12.91
N ALA A 36 -8.44 1.34 12.56
CA ALA A 36 -7.57 0.71 13.55
C ALA A 36 -7.08 1.72 14.60
N TRP A 37 -6.72 2.95 14.19
CA TRP A 37 -6.35 4.01 15.12
C TRP A 37 -7.52 4.46 16.02
N ARG A 38 -8.74 4.58 15.47
CA ARG A 38 -9.95 4.90 16.24
C ARG A 38 -10.20 3.85 17.33
N ILE A 39 -10.19 2.57 16.94
CA ILE A 39 -10.41 1.45 17.87
C ILE A 39 -9.29 1.39 18.92
N ALA A 40 -8.03 1.58 18.53
CA ALA A 40 -6.92 1.57 19.47
C ALA A 40 -7.03 2.68 20.52
N ALA A 41 -7.47 3.88 20.14
CA ALA A 41 -7.73 4.96 21.08
C ALA A 41 -8.86 4.64 22.05
N GLU A 42 -9.98 4.10 21.55
CA GLU A 42 -11.15 3.71 22.37
C GLU A 42 -10.83 2.59 23.36
N MET A 43 -10.08 1.59 22.90
CA MET A 43 -9.69 0.43 23.70
C MET A 43 -8.41 0.64 24.50
N LYS A 44 -7.78 1.83 24.41
CA LYS A 44 -6.50 2.16 25.05
C LYS A 44 -5.38 1.16 24.73
N LEU A 45 -5.29 0.75 23.47
CA LEU A 45 -4.26 -0.15 22.97
C LEU A 45 -3.02 0.63 22.53
N ASN A 46 -1.84 0.07 22.78
CA ASN A 46 -0.59 0.58 22.21
C ASN A 46 -0.41 0.03 20.80
N LEU A 47 -0.91 0.75 19.80
CA LEU A 47 -0.85 0.37 18.39
C LEU A 47 0.40 0.96 17.72
N VAL A 48 1.07 0.15 16.92
CA VAL A 48 2.09 0.58 15.95
C VAL A 48 1.69 0.04 14.58
N VAL A 49 1.79 0.87 13.55
CA VAL A 49 1.49 0.51 12.17
C VAL A 49 2.78 0.50 11.36
N VAL A 50 2.94 -0.51 10.50
CA VAL A 50 4.05 -0.60 9.53
C VAL A 50 3.43 -0.58 8.14
N ILE A 51 3.84 0.38 7.32
CA ILE A 51 3.30 0.61 5.97
C ILE A 51 4.39 0.28 4.95
N PRO A 52 4.54 -1.01 4.56
CA PRO A 52 5.49 -1.37 3.51
C PRO A 52 4.96 -0.95 2.14
N SER A 53 5.90 -0.72 1.22
CA SER A 53 5.60 -0.56 -0.21
C SER A 53 5.87 -1.90 -0.92
N PHE A 54 6.39 -1.83 -2.15
CA PHE A 54 6.70 -2.97 -3.00
C PHE A 54 7.70 -3.95 -2.33
N SER A 55 7.16 -4.99 -1.72
CA SER A 55 7.92 -5.98 -0.93
C SER A 55 8.25 -7.23 -1.75
N VAL A 56 9.54 -7.44 -2.01
CA VAL A 56 10.08 -8.62 -2.70
C VAL A 56 11.06 -9.36 -1.80
N GLY A 57 11.17 -10.68 -1.98
CA GLY A 57 12.09 -11.52 -1.21
C GLY A 57 11.71 -13.00 -1.24
N PRO A 58 12.42 -13.85 -0.49
CA PRO A 58 12.10 -15.26 -0.34
C PRO A 58 10.66 -15.45 0.18
N THR A 59 9.88 -16.31 -0.47
CA THR A 59 8.50 -16.59 -0.08
C THR A 59 8.40 -17.92 0.65
N LEU A 60 7.69 -17.95 1.77
CA LEU A 60 7.39 -19.20 2.49
C LEU A 60 6.34 -20.06 1.78
N SER A 61 5.47 -19.42 1.00
CA SER A 61 4.42 -20.07 0.22
C SER A 61 4.95 -20.52 -1.15
N PRO A 62 4.50 -21.67 -1.70
CA PRO A 62 4.82 -22.08 -3.07
C PRO A 62 4.15 -21.18 -4.13
N LYS A 63 3.13 -20.39 -3.75
CA LYS A 63 2.49 -19.43 -4.63
C LYS A 63 2.97 -18.01 -4.31
N PRO A 64 3.43 -17.24 -5.29
CA PRO A 64 3.84 -15.85 -5.06
C PRO A 64 2.62 -15.00 -4.66
N THR A 65 2.84 -14.04 -3.75
CA THR A 65 1.86 -12.97 -3.47
C THR A 65 1.85 -11.96 -4.62
N SER A 66 0.96 -10.96 -4.56
CA SER A 66 0.75 -9.98 -5.63
C SER A 66 2.05 -9.30 -6.11
N THR A 67 2.86 -8.81 -5.18
CA THR A 67 4.10 -8.09 -5.50
C THR A 67 5.18 -8.97 -6.15
N PRO A 68 5.61 -10.09 -5.55
CA PRO A 68 6.55 -11.02 -6.21
C PRO A 68 6.03 -11.57 -7.54
N LEU A 69 4.72 -11.81 -7.67
CA LEU A 69 4.14 -12.27 -8.93
C LEU A 69 4.26 -11.21 -10.02
N MET A 70 3.96 -9.96 -9.70
CA MET A 70 4.09 -8.86 -10.66
C MET A 70 5.56 -8.67 -11.08
N PHE A 71 6.48 -8.71 -10.12
CA PHE A 71 7.92 -8.68 -10.41
C PHE A 71 8.35 -9.83 -11.33
N LEU A 72 7.90 -11.06 -11.04
CA LEU A 72 8.18 -12.23 -11.87
C LEU A 72 7.63 -12.08 -13.30
N ASN A 73 6.43 -11.52 -13.45
CA ASN A 73 5.82 -11.28 -14.76
C ASN A 73 6.62 -10.28 -15.59
N ILE A 74 7.17 -9.24 -14.96
CA ILE A 74 8.07 -8.29 -15.63
C ILE A 74 9.35 -9.01 -16.08
N LEU A 75 9.99 -9.78 -15.19
CA LEU A 75 11.23 -10.51 -15.53
C LEU A 75 11.04 -11.54 -16.65
N LYS A 76 9.86 -12.16 -16.73
CA LYS A 76 9.52 -13.11 -17.80
C LYS A 76 9.05 -12.45 -19.10
N GLY A 77 8.97 -11.12 -19.14
CA GLY A 77 8.45 -10.37 -20.29
C GLY A 77 6.94 -10.56 -20.52
N VAL A 78 6.20 -11.06 -19.52
CA VAL A 78 4.74 -11.17 -19.58
C VAL A 78 4.09 -9.80 -19.37
N ALA A 79 4.71 -8.96 -18.54
CA ALA A 79 4.37 -7.55 -18.40
C ALA A 79 5.54 -6.70 -18.93
N GLY A 80 5.26 -5.77 -19.84
CA GLY A 80 6.29 -4.92 -20.45
C GLY A 80 6.84 -3.84 -19.52
N GLU A 81 6.06 -3.45 -18.51
CA GLU A 81 6.42 -2.37 -17.58
C GLU A 81 5.67 -2.50 -16.24
N TYR A 82 6.10 -1.71 -15.26
CA TYR A 82 5.38 -1.55 -14.01
C TYR A 82 4.08 -0.77 -14.26
N PRO A 83 2.91 -1.30 -13.86
CA PRO A 83 1.65 -0.62 -14.06
C PRO A 83 1.63 0.72 -13.32
N ASN A 84 1.40 1.80 -14.06
CA ASN A 84 1.14 3.11 -13.49
C ASN A 84 -0.37 3.19 -13.20
N PHE A 85 -0.74 2.95 -11.93
CA PHE A 85 -2.12 2.97 -11.46
C PHE A 85 -2.61 4.41 -11.26
#